data_AF-A0A549T7K1-F1
#
_entry.id   AF-A0A549T7K1-F1
#
_cell.length_a   1.000
_cell.length_b   1.000
_cell.length_c   1.000
_cell.angle_alpha   90.00
_cell.angle_beta   90.00
_cell.angle_gamma   90.00
#
_symmetry.space_group_name_H-M   'P 1'
#
loop_
_entity.id
_entity.type
_entity.pdbx_description
1 polymer ?
#
loop_
_entity_poly.entity_id
_entity_poly.type
_entity_poly.pdbx_seq_one_letter_code
_entity_poly.pdbx_strand_id
1 'polypeptide(L)'
;MRIALATLCAVLSFGGAALAADKCSVPMSDWQPREALKAKLEGEGWKVRSVKTEDGCYEAYAFDAKGKKVEAYFNPKTFEQVNAKSGD
;
A
#
# COMPACT_ATOMS: atom_id res chain seq x y z
N MET A 1 37.91 44.04 26.99
CA MET A 1 37.87 42.78 26.23
C MET A 1 36.46 42.62 25.69
N ARG A 2 36.27 42.89 24.39
CA ARG A 2 35.00 42.68 23.69
C ARG A 2 34.88 41.20 23.32
N ILE A 3 33.64 40.80 23.02
CA ILE A 3 33.21 39.58 22.34
C ILE A 3 32.90 38.42 23.28
N ALA A 4 31.60 38.27 23.58
CA ALA A 4 30.98 36.96 23.78
C ALA A 4 29.46 37.13 23.73
N LEU A 5 28.88 37.24 22.53
CA LEU A 5 27.46 36.90 22.33
C LEU A 5 27.17 36.73 20.84
N ALA A 6 27.02 35.48 20.40
CA ALA A 6 26.15 35.08 19.29
C ALA A 6 26.26 33.56 19.13
N THR A 7 25.58 32.81 20.00
CA THR A 7 25.38 31.37 19.82
C THR A 7 24.40 31.18 18.67
N LEU A 8 24.91 31.06 17.45
CA LEU A 8 24.13 30.76 16.26
C LEU A 8 23.73 29.28 16.29
N CYS A 9 22.55 28.98 16.85
CA CYS A 9 21.93 27.67 16.70
C CYS A 9 21.42 27.52 15.26
N ALA A 10 22.25 26.97 14.38
CA ALA A 10 21.82 26.47 13.09
C ALA A 10 21.03 25.18 13.31
N VAL A 11 19.70 25.29 13.38
CA VAL A 11 18.80 24.13 13.36
C VAL A 11 18.80 23.61 11.92
N LEU A 12 19.66 22.63 11.65
CA LEU A 12 19.61 21.84 10.43
C LEU A 12 18.42 20.89 10.56
N SER A 13 17.25 21.34 10.09
CA SER A 13 16.09 20.47 9.86
C SER A 13 16.46 19.50 8.74
N PHE A 14 17.01 18.34 9.10
CA PHE A 14 17.07 17.18 8.21
C PHE A 14 15.62 16.74 7.93
N GLY A 15 15.06 17.26 6.85
CA GLY A 15 13.86 16.71 6.25
C GLY A 15 14.22 15.37 5.63
N GLY A 16 14.10 14.29 6.42
CA GLY A 16 14.12 12.94 5.87
C GLY A 16 13.00 12.81 4.85
N ALA A 17 13.34 12.55 3.60
CA ALA A 17 12.37 12.13 2.60
C ALA A 17 11.77 10.81 3.11
N ALA A 18 10.53 10.86 3.61
CA ALA A 18 9.74 9.67 3.83
C ALA A 18 9.42 9.08 2.46
N LEU A 19 10.30 8.21 1.97
CA LEU A 19 10.00 7.34 0.83
C LEU A 19 8.89 6.39 1.31
N ALA A 20 7.66 6.64 0.87
CA ALA A 20 6.57 5.70 1.09
C ALA A 20 6.98 4.36 0.46
N ALA A 21 7.20 3.35 1.31
CA ALA A 21 7.57 2.02 0.85
C ALA A 21 6.34 1.32 0.27
N ASP A 22 6.49 0.70 -0.90
CA ASP A 22 5.44 -0.17 -1.45
C ASP A 22 5.09 -1.28 -0.47
N LYS A 23 3.79 -1.55 -0.27
CA LYS A 23 3.30 -2.66 0.55
C LYS A 23 3.66 -4.02 -0.06
N CYS A 24 3.69 -4.09 -1.39
CA CYS A 24 4.12 -5.28 -2.12
C CYS A 24 5.33 -4.95 -2.99
N SER A 25 6.42 -5.70 -2.83
CA SER A 25 7.58 -5.62 -3.72
C SER A 25 7.57 -6.80 -4.68
N VAL A 26 6.82 -6.68 -5.78
CA VAL A 26 6.71 -7.71 -6.83
C VAL A 26 7.03 -7.10 -8.19
N PRO A 27 8.00 -7.63 -8.96
CA PRO A 27 8.29 -7.16 -10.31
C PRO A 27 7.06 -7.28 -11.21
N MET A 28 6.73 -6.26 -12.01
CA MET A 28 5.55 -6.26 -12.89
C MET A 28 5.47 -7.46 -13.84
N SER A 29 6.61 -8.05 -14.23
CA SER A 29 6.67 -9.28 -15.04
C SER A 29 6.04 -10.50 -14.37
N ASP A 30 5.97 -10.50 -13.05
CA ASP A 30 5.46 -11.61 -12.24
C ASP A 30 3.99 -11.40 -11.86
N TRP A 31 3.37 -10.29 -12.28
CA TRP A 31 1.99 -9.97 -11.94
C TRP A 31 1.05 -10.83 -12.77
N GLN A 32 0.13 -11.49 -12.07
CA GLN A 32 -1.00 -12.14 -12.72
C GLN A 32 -2.02 -11.10 -13.17
N PRO A 33 -2.87 -11.38 -14.19
CA PRO A 33 -3.92 -10.45 -14.61
C PRO A 33 -4.89 -10.09 -13.48
N ARG A 34 -5.38 -8.84 -13.47
CA ARG A 34 -6.35 -8.35 -12.46
C ARG A 34 -7.65 -9.14 -12.49
N GLU A 35 -8.05 -9.58 -13.68
CA GLU A 35 -9.24 -10.38 -13.93
C GLU A 35 -9.16 -11.73 -13.23
N ALA A 36 -7.94 -12.29 -13.05
CA ALA A 36 -7.75 -13.54 -12.33
C ALA A 36 -7.99 -13.35 -10.82
N LEU A 37 -7.55 -12.23 -10.23
CA LEU A 37 -7.89 -11.89 -8.84
C LEU A 37 -9.40 -11.70 -8.69
N LYS A 38 -10.03 -10.96 -9.61
CA LYS A 38 -11.47 -10.76 -9.61
C LYS A 38 -12.22 -12.10 -9.62
N ALA A 39 -11.86 -13.00 -10.55
CA ALA A 39 -12.49 -14.31 -10.67
C ALA A 39 -12.31 -15.16 -9.39
N LYS A 40 -11.12 -15.15 -8.79
CA LYS A 40 -10.85 -15.83 -7.51
C LYS A 40 -11.78 -15.32 -6.41
N LEU A 41 -11.85 -14.00 -6.21
CA LEU A 41 -12.68 -13.39 -5.17
C LEU A 41 -14.18 -13.61 -5.41
N GLU A 42 -14.64 -13.52 -6.65
CA GLU A 42 -16.03 -13.84 -7.01
C GLU A 42 -16.35 -15.32 -6.74
N GLY A 43 -15.41 -16.23 -6.98
CA GLY A 43 -15.52 -17.65 -6.60
C GLY A 43 -15.56 -17.88 -5.09
N GLU A 44 -15.00 -16.97 -4.29
CA GLU A 44 -15.10 -16.96 -2.82
C GLU A 44 -16.38 -16.28 -2.30
N GLY A 45 -17.30 -15.89 -3.21
CA GLY A 45 -18.58 -15.28 -2.86
C GLY A 45 -18.53 -13.76 -2.71
N TRP A 46 -17.43 -13.11 -3.11
CA TRP A 46 -17.32 -11.66 -3.06
C TRP A 46 -17.97 -11.02 -4.28
N LYS A 47 -18.48 -9.80 -4.10
CA LYS A 47 -18.94 -8.94 -5.20
C LYS A 47 -17.90 -7.86 -5.48
N VAL A 48 -16.96 -8.18 -6.38
CA VAL A 48 -15.87 -7.26 -6.76
C VAL A 48 -16.42 -6.11 -7.61
N ARG A 49 -16.10 -4.87 -7.23
CA ARG A 49 -16.48 -3.66 -7.97
C ARG A 49 -15.34 -3.14 -8.84
N SER A 50 -14.12 -3.17 -8.31
CA SER A 50 -12.92 -2.80 -9.06
C SER A 50 -11.68 -3.43 -8.44
N VAL A 51 -10.67 -3.62 -9.27
CA VAL A 51 -9.31 -4.00 -8.87
C VAL A 51 -8.36 -2.94 -9.39
N LYS A 52 -7.67 -2.25 -8.48
CA LYS A 52 -6.67 -1.21 -8.79
C LYS A 52 -5.26 -1.69 -8.46
N THR A 53 -4.25 -0.99 -8.96
CA THR A 53 -2.87 -1.13 -8.47
C THR A 53 -2.63 0.02 -7.52
N GLU A 54 -2.21 -0.28 -6.29
CA GLU A 54 -1.88 0.71 -5.25
C GLU A 54 -0.76 0.15 -4.37
N ASP A 55 0.26 0.95 -4.04
CA ASP A 55 1.42 0.55 -3.21
C ASP A 55 2.08 -0.78 -3.64
N GLY A 56 2.23 -0.98 -4.95
CA GLY A 56 2.77 -2.20 -5.54
C GLY A 56 1.86 -3.44 -5.42
N CYS A 57 0.68 -3.33 -4.83
CA CYS A 57 -0.29 -4.40 -4.65
C CYS A 57 -1.50 -4.27 -5.59
N TYR A 58 -2.35 -5.30 -5.63
CA TYR A 58 -3.72 -5.15 -6.10
C TYR A 58 -4.66 -4.78 -4.96
N GLU A 59 -5.42 -3.70 -5.14
CA GLU A 59 -6.47 -3.28 -4.22
C GLU A 59 -7.84 -3.65 -4.80
N ALA A 60 -8.58 -4.52 -4.11
CA ALA A 60 -9.94 -4.87 -4.47
C ALA A 60 -10.95 -4.08 -3.64
N TYR A 61 -11.80 -3.32 -4.32
CA TYR A 61 -13.00 -2.71 -3.73
C TYR A 61 -14.16 -3.66 -3.97
N ALA A 62 -14.74 -4.21 -2.90
CA ALA A 62 -15.74 -5.27 -3.02
C ALA A 62 -16.76 -5.23 -1.88
N PHE A 63 -17.79 -6.06 -2.02
CA PHE A 63 -18.52 -6.59 -0.88
C PHE A 63 -18.02 -8.01 -0.61
N ASP A 64 -17.66 -8.33 0.62
CA ASP A 64 -17.26 -9.68 0.99
C ASP A 64 -18.45 -10.65 0.96
N ALA A 65 -18.18 -11.94 1.22
CA ALA A 65 -19.22 -12.97 1.27
C ALA A 65 -20.32 -12.72 2.33
N LYS A 66 -20.09 -11.82 3.29
CA LYS A 66 -21.08 -11.40 4.31
C LYS A 66 -21.84 -10.14 3.89
N GLY A 67 -21.60 -9.63 2.69
CA GLY A 67 -22.20 -8.40 2.19
C GLY A 67 -21.60 -7.12 2.79
N LYS A 68 -20.45 -7.19 3.47
CA LYS A 68 -19.78 -6.01 4.02
C LYS A 68 -18.91 -5.36 2.96
N LYS A 69 -18.96 -4.03 2.84
CA LYS A 69 -18.01 -3.29 2.01
C LYS A 69 -16.59 -3.44 2.57
N VAL A 70 -15.65 -3.83 1.71
CA VAL A 70 -14.24 -4.02 2.05
C VAL A 70 -13.32 -3.42 0.99
N GLU A 71 -12.16 -2.96 1.46
CA GLU A 71 -10.98 -2.62 0.67
C GLU A 71 -9.89 -3.56 1.15
N ALA A 72 -9.40 -4.41 0.25
CA ALA A 72 -8.42 -5.45 0.57
C ALA A 72 -7.28 -5.41 -0.43
N TYR A 73 -6.05 -5.42 0.09
CA TYR A 73 -4.83 -5.49 -0.71
C TYR A 73 -4.42 -6.94 -0.90
N PHE A 74 -3.92 -7.26 -2.07
CA PHE A 74 -3.50 -8.60 -2.46
C PHE A 74 -2.15 -8.54 -3.16
N ASN A 75 -1.29 -9.50 -2.87
CA ASN A 75 -0.05 -9.68 -3.59
C ASN A 75 -0.36 -10.00 -5.07
N PRO A 76 0.17 -9.27 -6.05
CA PRO A 76 -0.20 -9.43 -7.46
C PRO A 76 0.37 -10.70 -8.11
N LYS A 77 1.34 -11.37 -7.48
CA LYS A 77 1.88 -12.67 -7.90
C LYS A 77 1.15 -13.85 -7.28
N THR A 78 0.74 -13.76 -6.00
CA THR A 78 0.17 -14.91 -5.27
C THR A 78 -1.32 -14.79 -4.99
N PHE A 79 -1.91 -13.59 -5.09
CA PHE A 79 -3.25 -13.25 -4.62
C PHE A 79 -3.49 -13.51 -3.12
N GLU A 80 -2.43 -13.61 -2.34
CA GLU A 80 -2.52 -13.63 -0.89
C GLU A 80 -2.88 -12.24 -0.36
N GLN A 81 -3.81 -12.18 0.60
CA GLN A 81 -4.24 -10.92 1.18
C GLN A 81 -3.12 -10.32 2.03
N VAL A 82 -2.89 -9.02 1.85
CA VAL A 82 -1.90 -8.25 2.60
C VAL A 82 -2.62 -7.47 3.69
N ASN A 83 -2.06 -7.46 4.90
CA ASN A 83 -2.63 -6.70 6.01
C ASN A 83 -2.55 -5.20 5.73
N ALA A 84 -3.66 -4.48 5.97
CA ALA A 84 -3.72 -3.03 5.74
C ALA A 84 -2.76 -2.22 6.65
N LYS A 85 -2.24 -2.81 7.74
CA LYS A 85 -1.33 -2.18 8.69
C LYS A 85 0.13 -2.27 8.22
N SER A 86 0.58 -1.28 7.47
CA SER A 86 1.99 -0.86 7.40
C SER A 86 1.99 0.58 6.92
N GLY A 87 2.34 1.49 7.83
CA GLY A 87 2.22 2.94 7.70
C GLY A 87 1.83 3.56 9.04
N ASP A 88 2.72 3.45 10.03
CA ASP A 88 2.89 4.43 11.12
C ASP A 88 4.23 5.11 10.86
#